data_AF-A0AB34FHB4-F1
#
_entry.id   AF-A0AB34FHB4-F1
#
_cell.length_a   1.000
_cell.length_b   1.000
_cell.length_c   1.000
_cell.angle_alpha   90.00
_cell.angle_beta   90.00
_cell.angle_gamma   90.00
#
_symmetry.space_group_name_H-M   'P 1'
#
loop_
_entity.id
_entity.type
_entity.pdbx_description
1 polymer ?
#
loop_
_entity_poly.entity_id
_entity_poly.type
_entity_poly.pdbx_seq_one_letter_code
_entity_poly.pdbx_strand_id
1 'polypeptide(L)'
;MDQVRIAVVGLGPAGLTALKALREEGFDVVGFERRDRVGGLWSYSSDPTHTSVIQDTVSNISKFVSGFSDFPVPKEYPPYMTGSHVAEYFQAYARHFQLEQHIHFRTTVRQVLRDKLDAGWDVHVTDPDGDSVIHFDKVVFGNGCETVPKWPPMPGREKFKGKILHGQGYRTPEEFAGKKVLVVGIGNTACEVSLSLTGHASALYQSYRRGRIIVSRYLDDGVPTDSTIPWPVLRLKYLLEHSLPWLTAPLVDKFMQGKMISDAAREDPAEPALSAQARRKRAEKKITEDWRLVPCPSMAHEHPAVQEHFIPALYAGRITPVRGFKAFTSDDRVLLDDGTEVEVDAVIFCTGYSLDFGVMPELDMDGACGLPTVTAGQAQSGPNAPHLPRLHRMIFPPRWASSAAFLSWIAPQEAVWCTCELASTAVAQVWAAETARESRTDRAPAEYRKPALLPPLAEMNAEVDEYHAWWRKEWAKEPSVRPGYVRAHTWYRALHELAGTGMYDNIDYLFSWRGWRLWWQDRDLYTWLSKGPMNSYAWRVFETNPKGIPGCGRRALPEARRNVEEAQYKRDMKDGGLRNKIINDD
;
A
#
# COMPACT_ATOMS: atom_id res chain seq x y z
N MET A 1 -12.63 -27.95 -8.76
CA MET A 1 -13.08 -26.54 -8.68
C MET A 1 -12.94 -25.84 -10.03
N ASP A 2 -12.43 -26.54 -11.04
CA ASP A 2 -12.23 -26.15 -12.44
C ASP A 2 -13.51 -25.74 -13.17
N GLN A 3 -14.69 -26.13 -12.67
CA GLN A 3 -15.98 -25.74 -13.22
C GLN A 3 -16.43 -24.33 -12.79
N VAL A 4 -15.75 -23.71 -11.82
CA VAL A 4 -16.05 -22.36 -11.33
C VAL A 4 -15.10 -21.37 -11.98
N ARG A 5 -15.64 -20.45 -12.78
CA ARG A 5 -14.93 -19.44 -13.54
C ARG A 5 -14.87 -18.13 -12.76
N ILE A 6 -13.68 -17.56 -12.65
CA ILE A 6 -13.42 -16.36 -11.86
C ILE A 6 -12.76 -15.30 -12.72
N ALA A 7 -13.34 -14.10 -12.76
CA ALA A 7 -12.71 -12.93 -13.36
C ALA A 7 -11.81 -12.22 -12.35
N VAL A 8 -10.60 -11.82 -12.75
CA VAL A 8 -9.72 -10.94 -11.97
C VAL A 8 -9.50 -9.64 -12.74
N VAL A 9 -9.97 -8.53 -12.19
CA VAL A 9 -9.95 -7.21 -12.83
C VAL A 9 -8.70 -6.41 -12.40
N GLY A 10 -7.75 -6.21 -13.32
CA GLY A 10 -6.49 -5.49 -13.09
C GLY A 10 -5.40 -6.36 -12.49
N LEU A 11 -4.22 -6.39 -13.10
CA LEU A 11 -3.12 -7.31 -12.78
C LEU A 11 -1.91 -6.54 -12.23
N GLY A 12 -2.21 -5.59 -11.32
CA GLY A 12 -1.24 -5.12 -10.34
C GLY A 12 -0.88 -6.20 -9.32
N PRO A 13 -0.14 -5.88 -8.24
CA PRO A 13 0.28 -6.89 -7.26
C PRO A 13 -0.91 -7.67 -6.64
N ALA A 14 -2.05 -7.00 -6.41
CA ALA A 14 -3.25 -7.64 -5.90
C ALA A 14 -3.86 -8.63 -6.88
N GLY A 15 -4.21 -8.22 -8.10
CA GLY A 15 -4.81 -9.15 -9.07
C GLY A 15 -3.85 -10.25 -9.51
N LEU A 16 -2.56 -9.96 -9.63
CA LEU A 16 -1.56 -10.96 -10.00
C LEU A 16 -1.46 -12.08 -8.95
N THR A 17 -1.44 -11.72 -7.67
CA THR A 17 -1.41 -12.71 -6.58
C THR A 17 -2.75 -13.40 -6.39
N ALA A 18 -3.88 -12.73 -6.66
CA ALA A 18 -5.21 -13.36 -6.68
C ALA A 18 -5.35 -14.40 -7.79
N LEU A 19 -4.96 -14.05 -9.02
CA LEU A 19 -4.92 -14.97 -10.15
C LEU A 19 -4.16 -16.25 -9.79
N LYS A 20 -2.95 -16.08 -9.23
CA LYS A 20 -2.11 -17.19 -8.81
C LYS A 20 -2.74 -18.01 -7.67
N ALA A 21 -3.18 -17.37 -6.59
CA ALA A 21 -3.73 -18.06 -5.42
C ALA A 21 -5.01 -18.84 -5.74
N LEU A 22 -5.90 -18.29 -6.58
CA LEU A 22 -7.12 -18.98 -7.00
C LEU A 22 -6.81 -20.17 -7.93
N ARG A 23 -5.82 -20.03 -8.83
CA ARG A 23 -5.36 -21.13 -9.69
C ARG A 23 -4.72 -22.26 -8.87
N GLU A 24 -4.00 -21.95 -7.79
CA GLU A 24 -3.45 -22.96 -6.87
C GLU A 24 -4.53 -23.80 -6.19
N GLU A 25 -5.69 -23.22 -5.88
CA GLU A 25 -6.87 -23.95 -5.38
C GLU A 25 -7.63 -24.69 -6.50
N GLY A 26 -7.23 -24.52 -7.76
CA GLY A 26 -7.80 -25.26 -8.89
C GLY A 26 -9.06 -24.65 -9.50
N PHE A 27 -9.27 -23.34 -9.35
CA PHE A 27 -10.31 -22.60 -10.08
C PHE A 27 -9.93 -22.35 -11.55
N ASP A 28 -10.93 -22.16 -12.42
CA ASP A 28 -10.72 -21.55 -13.74
C ASP A 28 -10.70 -20.02 -13.57
N VAL A 29 -9.57 -19.38 -13.87
CA VAL A 29 -9.37 -17.96 -13.55
C VAL A 29 -8.86 -17.22 -14.77
N VAL A 30 -9.52 -16.11 -15.09
CA VAL A 30 -9.19 -15.24 -16.23
C VAL A 30 -8.89 -13.84 -15.71
N GLY A 31 -7.70 -13.33 -16.00
CA GLY A 31 -7.29 -11.98 -15.67
C GLY A 31 -7.55 -11.01 -16.82
N PHE A 32 -8.00 -9.79 -16.52
CA PHE A 32 -8.13 -8.69 -17.49
C PHE A 32 -7.22 -7.52 -17.11
N GLU A 33 -6.24 -7.21 -17.96
CA GLU A 33 -5.30 -6.09 -17.77
C GLU A 33 -5.45 -5.10 -18.92
N ARG A 34 -5.72 -3.83 -18.60
CA ARG A 34 -5.84 -2.77 -19.60
C ARG A 34 -4.52 -2.45 -20.29
N ARG A 35 -3.38 -2.71 -19.63
CA ARG A 35 -2.04 -2.53 -20.18
C ARG A 35 -1.59 -3.78 -20.95
N ASP A 36 -0.44 -3.68 -21.60
CA ASP A 36 0.18 -4.78 -22.36
C ASP A 36 1.07 -5.70 -21.50
N ARG A 37 1.13 -5.46 -20.18
CA ARG A 37 1.94 -6.19 -19.21
C ARG A 37 1.38 -6.04 -17.80
N VAL A 38 1.71 -7.00 -16.93
CA VAL A 38 1.38 -6.97 -15.50
C VAL A 38 2.21 -5.94 -14.74
N GLY A 39 1.87 -5.72 -13.46
CA GLY A 39 2.64 -4.89 -12.52
C GLY A 39 1.95 -3.59 -12.10
N GLY A 40 0.87 -3.20 -12.79
CA GLY A 40 0.02 -2.08 -12.40
C GLY A 40 0.77 -0.75 -12.29
N LEU A 41 0.74 -0.11 -11.12
CA LEU A 41 1.41 1.17 -10.85
C LEU A 41 2.91 1.14 -11.12
N TRP A 42 3.56 0.01 -10.86
CA TRP A 42 5.02 -0.13 -10.96
C TRP A 42 5.52 -0.27 -12.39
N SER A 43 4.64 -0.65 -13.31
CA SER A 43 4.93 -0.68 -14.75
C SER A 43 4.83 0.74 -15.31
N TYR A 44 5.98 1.42 -15.43
CA TYR A 44 6.10 2.76 -16.00
C TYR A 44 5.40 2.84 -17.37
N SER A 45 4.65 3.93 -17.59
CA SER A 45 4.01 4.22 -18.87
C SER A 45 4.27 5.66 -19.27
N SER A 46 4.66 5.91 -20.52
CA SER A 46 4.78 7.27 -21.05
C SER A 46 3.43 7.94 -21.31
N ASP A 47 2.34 7.15 -21.36
CA ASP A 47 0.98 7.65 -21.53
C ASP A 47 0.51 8.37 -20.25
N PRO A 48 0.21 9.68 -20.30
CA PRO A 48 -0.18 10.46 -19.13
C PRO A 48 -1.57 10.10 -18.58
N THR A 49 -2.37 9.31 -19.30
CA THR A 49 -3.70 8.84 -18.84
C THR A 49 -3.59 7.68 -17.85
N HIS A 50 -2.44 6.98 -17.84
CA HIS A 50 -2.17 5.93 -16.88
C HIS A 50 -1.52 6.48 -15.61
N THR A 51 -2.04 6.10 -14.46
CA THR A 51 -1.26 6.21 -13.22
C THR A 51 -0.11 5.20 -13.27
N SER A 52 1.12 5.69 -13.13
CA SER A 52 2.33 4.88 -12.94
C SER A 52 3.30 5.59 -12.01
N VAL A 53 4.33 4.88 -11.57
CA VAL A 53 5.56 5.49 -11.05
C VAL A 53 6.22 6.40 -12.09
N ILE A 54 7.10 7.30 -11.65
CA ILE A 54 8.03 8.01 -12.54
C ILE A 54 9.31 7.20 -12.70
N GLN A 55 10.18 7.58 -13.65
CA GLN A 55 11.37 6.80 -13.99
C GLN A 55 12.31 6.60 -12.79
N ASP A 56 12.51 7.66 -12.00
CA ASP A 56 13.41 7.65 -10.84
C ASP A 56 12.75 7.20 -9.53
N THR A 57 11.49 6.76 -9.56
CA THR A 57 10.82 6.27 -8.35
C THR A 57 11.57 5.07 -7.80
N VAL A 58 11.75 5.05 -6.49
CA VAL A 58 12.34 3.93 -5.77
C VAL A 58 11.40 3.52 -4.64
N SER A 59 11.25 2.22 -4.42
CA SER A 59 10.42 1.68 -3.35
C SER A 59 10.79 2.27 -1.99
N ASN A 60 9.76 2.55 -1.20
CA ASN A 60 9.88 2.95 0.21
C ASN A 60 10.10 1.76 1.14
N ILE A 61 9.97 0.54 0.62
CA ILE A 61 10.06 -0.71 1.34
C ILE A 61 11.23 -1.51 0.77
N SER A 62 12.07 -2.05 1.65
CA SER A 62 13.26 -2.80 1.29
C SER A 62 12.93 -4.20 0.79
N LYS A 63 13.82 -4.76 -0.02
CA LYS A 63 13.69 -6.14 -0.54
C LYS A 63 13.66 -7.22 0.55
N PHE A 64 14.10 -6.89 1.77
CA PHE A 64 14.16 -7.82 2.89
C PHE A 64 12.79 -8.16 3.48
N VAL A 65 11.78 -7.31 3.24
CA VAL A 65 10.41 -7.49 3.76
C VAL A 65 9.35 -7.53 2.64
N SER A 66 9.79 -7.47 1.37
CA SER A 66 8.91 -7.24 0.22
C SER A 66 8.95 -8.30 -0.89
N GLY A 67 9.54 -9.47 -0.66
CA GLY A 67 9.28 -10.60 -1.57
C GLY A 67 7.88 -11.18 -1.36
N PHE A 68 7.31 -11.85 -2.36
CA PHE A 68 6.17 -12.75 -2.19
C PHE A 68 6.60 -14.04 -1.51
N SER A 69 5.65 -14.72 -0.85
CA SER A 69 5.94 -15.81 0.09
C SER A 69 6.68 -17.00 -0.52
N ASP A 70 6.58 -17.17 -1.83
CA ASP A 70 7.19 -18.25 -2.61
C ASP A 70 8.02 -17.78 -3.81
N PHE A 71 8.34 -16.49 -3.86
CA PHE A 71 9.18 -15.94 -4.92
C PHE A 71 10.10 -14.86 -4.35
N PRO A 72 11.28 -15.23 -3.82
CA PRO A 72 12.20 -14.27 -3.21
C PRO A 72 12.67 -13.19 -4.18
N VAL A 73 12.88 -11.97 -3.67
CA VAL A 73 13.51 -10.91 -4.47
C VAL A 73 14.96 -11.29 -4.79
N PRO A 74 15.43 -11.09 -6.05
CA PRO A 74 16.81 -11.37 -6.44
C PRO A 74 17.88 -10.75 -5.52
N LYS A 75 19.00 -11.46 -5.35
CA LYS A 75 20.08 -11.06 -4.44
C LYS A 75 20.82 -9.83 -4.94
N GLU A 76 20.85 -9.66 -6.25
CA GLU A 76 21.57 -8.65 -7.01
C GLU A 76 20.87 -7.28 -6.94
N TYR A 77 19.57 -7.27 -6.67
CA TYR A 77 18.80 -6.02 -6.61
C TYR A 77 19.25 -5.14 -5.43
N PRO A 78 19.17 -3.80 -5.55
CA PRO A 78 19.50 -2.92 -4.44
C PRO A 78 18.55 -3.13 -3.24
N PRO A 79 18.95 -2.75 -2.02
CA PRO A 79 18.11 -2.86 -0.83
C PRO A 79 16.73 -2.22 -1.01
N TYR A 80 16.67 -1.07 -1.67
CA TYR A 80 15.43 -0.43 -2.11
C TYR A 80 15.39 -0.47 -3.64
N MET A 81 14.42 -1.20 -4.17
CA MET A 81 14.27 -1.46 -5.61
C MET A 81 13.77 -0.20 -6.34
N THR A 82 14.34 0.12 -7.49
CA THR A 82 13.78 1.12 -8.41
C THR A 82 12.43 0.64 -8.97
N GLY A 83 11.65 1.55 -9.56
CA GLY A 83 10.38 1.19 -10.19
C GLY A 83 10.54 0.09 -11.26
N SER A 84 11.61 0.16 -12.06
CA SER A 84 11.95 -0.86 -13.05
C SER A 84 12.22 -2.23 -12.43
N HIS A 85 13.00 -2.32 -11.34
CA HIS A 85 13.25 -3.57 -10.64
C HIS A 85 11.96 -4.21 -10.09
N VAL A 86 11.05 -3.40 -9.54
CA VAL A 86 9.75 -3.90 -9.03
C VAL A 86 8.87 -4.40 -10.18
N ALA A 87 8.81 -3.67 -11.30
CA ALA A 87 8.08 -4.10 -12.49
C ALA A 87 8.64 -5.41 -13.06
N GLU A 88 9.96 -5.52 -13.15
CA GLU A 88 10.64 -6.74 -13.59
C GLU A 88 10.33 -7.91 -12.66
N TYR A 89 10.35 -7.70 -11.35
CA TYR A 89 10.01 -8.72 -10.35
C TYR A 89 8.59 -9.26 -10.53
N PHE A 90 7.59 -8.39 -10.74
CA PHE A 90 6.21 -8.84 -10.98
C PHE A 90 6.03 -9.56 -12.32
N GLN A 91 6.72 -9.12 -13.37
CA GLN A 91 6.70 -9.82 -14.66
C GLN A 91 7.42 -11.17 -14.58
N ALA A 92 8.53 -11.25 -13.83
CA ALA A 92 9.23 -12.49 -13.57
C ALA A 92 8.36 -13.47 -12.75
N TYR A 93 7.62 -12.97 -11.76
CA TYR A 93 6.62 -13.76 -11.03
C TYR A 93 5.56 -14.35 -11.97
N ALA A 94 4.98 -13.52 -12.85
CA ALA A 94 3.97 -13.95 -13.81
C ALA A 94 4.49 -15.04 -14.77
N ARG A 95 5.72 -14.89 -15.28
CA ARG A 95 6.37 -15.89 -16.12
C ARG A 95 6.69 -17.17 -15.37
N HIS A 96 7.25 -17.06 -14.15
CA HIS A 96 7.67 -18.20 -13.33
C HIS A 96 6.50 -19.14 -13.04
N PHE A 97 5.34 -18.58 -12.68
CA PHE A 97 4.11 -19.34 -12.41
C PHE A 97 3.20 -19.53 -13.63
N GLN A 98 3.69 -19.22 -14.84
CA GLN A 98 2.96 -19.37 -16.11
C GLN A 98 1.56 -18.71 -16.11
N LEU A 99 1.46 -17.54 -15.50
CA LEU A 99 0.19 -16.83 -15.32
C LEU A 99 -0.24 -16.09 -16.60
N GLU A 100 0.70 -15.73 -17.46
CA GLU A 100 0.43 -14.90 -18.66
C GLU A 100 -0.58 -15.55 -19.62
N GLN A 101 -0.63 -16.89 -19.69
CA GLN A 101 -1.60 -17.63 -20.51
C GLN A 101 -3.05 -17.50 -20.03
N HIS A 102 -3.26 -16.98 -18.83
CA HIS A 102 -4.57 -16.76 -18.21
C HIS A 102 -4.98 -15.29 -18.22
N ILE A 103 -4.25 -14.43 -18.93
CA ILE A 103 -4.46 -12.97 -18.91
C ILE A 103 -4.81 -12.47 -20.31
N HIS A 104 -5.90 -11.71 -20.39
CA HIS A 104 -6.24 -10.87 -21.52
C HIS A 104 -5.63 -9.48 -21.31
N PHE A 105 -4.50 -9.23 -21.98
CA PHE A 105 -3.86 -7.91 -22.01
C PHE A 105 -4.60 -6.96 -22.95
N ARG A 106 -4.33 -5.65 -22.82
CA ARG A 106 -5.00 -4.58 -23.59
C ARG A 106 -6.52 -4.65 -23.51
N THR A 107 -7.05 -5.22 -22.44
CA THR A 107 -8.48 -5.46 -22.24
C THR A 107 -8.95 -4.69 -21.03
N THR A 108 -9.80 -3.70 -21.25
CA THR A 108 -10.31 -2.83 -20.19
C THR A 108 -11.68 -3.32 -19.74
N VAL A 109 -11.79 -3.73 -18.47
CA VAL A 109 -13.10 -3.96 -17.84
C VAL A 109 -13.75 -2.61 -17.58
N ARG A 110 -14.93 -2.39 -18.17
CA ARG A 110 -15.71 -1.16 -18.02
C ARG A 110 -16.65 -1.24 -16.84
N GLN A 111 -17.40 -2.32 -16.75
CA GLN A 111 -18.40 -2.56 -15.73
C GLN A 111 -18.53 -4.06 -15.45
N VAL A 112 -18.90 -4.39 -14.22
CA VAL A 112 -19.25 -5.73 -13.78
C VAL A 112 -20.62 -5.64 -13.14
N LEU A 113 -21.59 -6.33 -13.75
CA LEU A 113 -22.99 -6.30 -13.35
C LEU A 113 -23.40 -7.69 -12.88
N ARG A 114 -24.32 -7.77 -11.92
CA ARG A 114 -24.96 -9.04 -11.60
C ARG A 114 -25.76 -9.52 -12.81
N ASP A 115 -25.65 -10.80 -13.14
CA ASP A 115 -26.41 -11.37 -14.25
C ASP A 115 -27.91 -11.39 -13.94
N LYS A 116 -28.74 -11.55 -14.98
CA LYS A 116 -30.21 -11.50 -14.85
C LYS A 116 -30.78 -12.65 -14.00
N LEU A 117 -30.04 -13.74 -13.85
CA LEU A 117 -30.47 -14.92 -13.09
C LEU A 117 -29.97 -14.90 -11.64
N ASP A 118 -29.22 -13.87 -11.24
CA ASP A 118 -28.58 -13.77 -9.93
C ASP A 118 -27.70 -15.01 -9.63
N ALA A 119 -27.06 -15.56 -10.66
CA ALA A 119 -26.21 -16.75 -10.64
C ALA A 119 -24.72 -16.41 -10.80
N GLY A 120 -24.37 -15.26 -11.38
CA GLY A 120 -22.99 -14.90 -11.71
C GLY A 120 -22.82 -13.42 -12.00
N TRP A 121 -21.81 -13.10 -12.80
CA TRP A 121 -21.38 -11.74 -13.10
C TRP A 121 -21.13 -11.59 -14.60
N ASP A 122 -21.77 -10.59 -15.18
CA ASP A 122 -21.53 -10.17 -16.56
C ASP A 122 -20.42 -9.10 -16.56
N VAL A 123 -19.25 -9.47 -17.06
CA VAL A 123 -18.07 -8.61 -17.14
C VAL A 123 -18.03 -7.96 -18.52
N HIS A 124 -18.28 -6.65 -18.56
CA HIS A 124 -18.24 -5.84 -19.76
C HIS A 124 -16.80 -5.39 -20.03
N VAL A 125 -16.24 -5.81 -21.16
CA VAL A 125 -14.86 -5.52 -21.55
C VAL A 125 -14.79 -4.79 -22.88
N THR A 126 -13.78 -3.94 -23.02
CA THR A 126 -13.34 -3.35 -24.29
C THR A 126 -11.93 -3.83 -24.56
N ASP A 127 -11.72 -4.56 -25.65
CA ASP A 127 -10.41 -4.98 -26.16
C ASP A 127 -10.15 -4.33 -27.55
N PRO A 128 -9.02 -4.61 -28.23
CA PRO A 128 -8.76 -4.08 -29.56
C PRO A 128 -9.74 -4.53 -30.65
N ASP A 129 -10.45 -5.64 -30.45
CA ASP A 129 -11.41 -6.21 -31.40
C ASP A 129 -12.84 -5.67 -31.17
N GLY A 130 -13.13 -5.14 -29.98
CA GLY A 130 -14.33 -4.35 -29.69
C GLY A 130 -14.85 -4.52 -28.26
N ASP A 131 -16.13 -4.18 -28.09
CA ASP A 131 -16.84 -4.37 -26.82
C ASP A 131 -17.47 -5.76 -26.78
N SER A 132 -17.32 -6.45 -25.64
CA SER A 132 -17.95 -7.75 -25.40
C SER A 132 -18.37 -7.92 -23.94
N VAL A 133 -19.20 -8.93 -23.69
CA VAL A 133 -19.67 -9.29 -22.34
C VAL A 133 -19.35 -10.76 -22.10
N ILE A 134 -18.66 -11.05 -21.00
CA ILE A 134 -18.21 -12.39 -20.65
C ILE A 134 -18.76 -12.75 -19.27
N HIS A 135 -19.39 -13.91 -19.17
CA HIS A 135 -19.99 -14.39 -17.92
C HIS A 135 -18.98 -15.15 -17.04
N PHE A 136 -19.04 -14.91 -15.73
CA PHE A 136 -18.23 -15.57 -14.69
C PHE A 136 -19.06 -15.87 -13.43
N ASP A 137 -18.70 -16.91 -12.70
CA ASP A 137 -19.37 -17.25 -11.42
C ASP A 137 -18.96 -16.30 -10.29
N LYS A 138 -17.68 -15.87 -10.30
CA LYS A 138 -17.11 -14.98 -9.27
C LYS A 138 -16.20 -13.90 -9.89
N VAL A 139 -15.95 -12.82 -9.14
CA VAL A 139 -15.10 -11.71 -9.57
C VAL A 139 -14.21 -11.16 -8.44
N VAL A 140 -12.95 -10.90 -8.75
CA VAL A 140 -11.99 -10.20 -7.87
C VAL A 140 -11.58 -8.87 -8.49
N PHE A 141 -11.71 -7.79 -7.74
CA PHE A 141 -11.27 -6.45 -8.14
C PHE A 141 -9.87 -6.15 -7.60
N GLY A 142 -8.87 -6.21 -8.48
CA GLY A 142 -7.46 -5.91 -8.24
C GLY A 142 -6.97 -4.62 -8.94
N ASN A 143 -7.88 -3.71 -9.28
CA ASN A 143 -7.67 -2.53 -10.12
C ASN A 143 -6.88 -1.38 -9.48
N GLY A 144 -6.43 -1.54 -8.22
CA GLY A 144 -5.62 -0.57 -7.47
C GLY A 144 -6.41 0.59 -6.85
N CYS A 145 -5.82 1.33 -5.91
CA CYS A 145 -6.46 2.46 -5.22
C CYS A 145 -6.14 3.84 -5.82
N GLU A 146 -5.15 3.95 -6.69
CA GLU A 146 -4.72 5.20 -7.34
C GLU A 146 -5.29 5.36 -8.76
N THR A 147 -6.62 5.29 -8.88
CA THR A 147 -7.30 5.27 -10.19
C THR A 147 -7.77 6.65 -10.65
N VAL A 148 -8.40 7.45 -9.77
CA VAL A 148 -8.97 8.75 -10.13
C VAL A 148 -8.19 9.90 -9.47
N PRO A 149 -7.55 10.80 -10.23
CA PRO A 149 -6.87 11.98 -9.68
C PRO A 149 -7.80 12.86 -8.82
N LYS A 150 -7.33 13.25 -7.62
CA LYS A 150 -8.04 14.23 -6.78
C LYS A 150 -7.56 15.62 -7.10
N TRP A 151 -8.47 16.47 -7.58
CA TRP A 151 -8.20 17.88 -7.84
C TRP A 151 -8.77 18.76 -6.74
N PRO A 152 -8.00 19.72 -6.20
CA PRO A 152 -8.57 20.74 -5.31
C PRO A 152 -9.42 21.73 -6.11
N PRO A 153 -10.30 22.52 -5.47
CA PRO A 153 -10.89 23.69 -6.09
C PRO A 153 -9.79 24.62 -6.63
N MET A 154 -9.96 25.12 -7.86
CA MET A 154 -9.02 26.02 -8.52
C MET A 154 -9.71 27.35 -8.92
N PRO A 155 -10.12 28.19 -7.96
CA PRO A 155 -10.66 29.51 -8.30
C PRO A 155 -9.68 30.32 -9.16
N GLY A 156 -10.19 30.99 -10.20
CA GLY A 156 -9.37 31.77 -11.12
C GLY A 156 -8.59 30.95 -12.14
N ARG A 157 -8.84 29.64 -12.26
CA ARG A 157 -8.14 28.73 -13.20
C ARG A 157 -8.08 29.26 -14.63
N GLU A 158 -9.12 29.96 -15.06
CA GLU A 158 -9.27 30.58 -16.38
C GLU A 158 -8.29 31.73 -16.63
N LYS A 159 -7.77 32.35 -15.56
CA LYS A 159 -6.78 33.43 -15.62
C LYS A 159 -5.36 32.89 -15.82
N PHE A 160 -5.06 31.72 -15.28
CA PHE A 160 -3.72 31.15 -15.33
C PHE A 160 -3.41 30.56 -16.71
N LYS A 161 -2.36 31.08 -17.35
CA LYS A 161 -1.89 30.67 -18.68
C LYS A 161 -0.75 29.65 -18.63
N GLY A 162 -0.13 29.46 -17.46
CA GLY A 162 0.90 28.45 -17.24
C GLY A 162 0.38 27.00 -17.32
N LYS A 163 1.30 26.04 -17.23
CA LYS A 163 0.98 24.62 -17.32
C LYS A 163 0.34 24.12 -16.02
N ILE A 164 -0.75 23.37 -16.11
CA ILE A 164 -1.38 22.71 -14.96
C ILE A 164 -1.52 21.22 -15.25
N LEU A 165 -1.02 20.40 -14.33
CA LEU A 165 -1.14 18.94 -14.40
C LEU A 165 -1.32 18.35 -12.99
N HIS A 166 -1.91 17.16 -12.94
CA HIS A 166 -1.86 16.31 -11.74
C HIS A 166 -0.56 15.49 -11.79
N GLY A 167 -0.09 15.01 -10.63
CA GLY A 167 1.05 14.09 -10.56
C GLY A 167 0.90 12.85 -11.45
N GLN A 168 -0.34 12.45 -11.77
CA GLN A 168 -0.63 11.38 -12.73
C GLN A 168 -0.07 11.67 -14.12
N GLY A 169 -0.07 12.92 -14.57
CA GLY A 169 0.41 13.33 -15.89
C GLY A 169 1.87 13.77 -15.93
N TYR A 170 2.57 13.81 -14.78
CA TYR A 170 3.99 14.14 -14.73
C TYR A 170 4.83 12.94 -15.15
N ARG A 171 5.85 13.14 -16.01
CA ARG A 171 6.70 12.04 -16.51
C ARG A 171 8.18 12.32 -16.36
N THR A 172 8.63 13.48 -16.84
CA THR A 172 10.04 13.81 -16.89
C THR A 172 10.28 15.29 -16.56
N PRO A 173 11.46 15.65 -16.05
CA PRO A 173 11.75 17.01 -15.61
C PRO A 173 12.13 17.98 -16.75
N GLU A 174 12.50 17.49 -17.94
CA GLU A 174 13.06 18.31 -19.02
C GLU A 174 12.08 19.38 -19.51
N GLU A 175 10.78 19.10 -19.51
CA GLU A 175 9.76 20.09 -19.89
C GLU A 175 9.71 21.30 -18.93
N PHE A 176 10.24 21.14 -17.72
CA PHE A 176 10.25 22.16 -16.69
C PHE A 176 11.61 22.86 -16.56
N ALA A 177 12.56 22.58 -17.47
CA ALA A 177 13.86 23.22 -17.48
C ALA A 177 13.74 24.75 -17.55
N GLY A 178 14.41 25.45 -16.63
CA GLY A 178 14.41 26.92 -16.55
C GLY A 178 13.09 27.55 -16.06
N LYS A 179 12.07 26.76 -15.75
CA LYS A 179 10.75 27.25 -15.30
C LYS A 179 10.66 27.38 -13.78
N LYS A 180 9.79 28.28 -13.32
CA LYS A 180 9.33 28.37 -11.93
C LYS A 180 8.17 27.40 -11.73
N VAL A 181 8.32 26.42 -10.85
CA VAL A 181 7.34 25.33 -10.67
C VAL A 181 6.80 25.31 -9.24
N LEU A 182 5.47 25.22 -9.10
CA LEU A 182 4.80 24.93 -7.84
C LEU A 182 4.35 23.47 -7.80
N VAL A 183 4.85 22.70 -6.83
CA VAL A 183 4.35 21.35 -6.55
C VAL A 183 3.43 21.41 -5.33
N VAL A 184 2.17 20.98 -5.49
CA VAL A 184 1.14 21.04 -4.43
C VAL A 184 0.98 19.67 -3.79
N GLY A 185 1.10 19.61 -2.46
CA GLY A 185 1.11 18.40 -1.65
C GLY A 185 2.46 18.17 -0.97
N ILE A 186 2.54 17.20 -0.07
CA ILE A 186 3.81 16.77 0.58
C ILE A 186 3.82 15.26 0.86
N GLY A 187 3.04 14.48 0.08
CA GLY A 187 3.13 13.02 0.08
C GLY A 187 4.35 12.53 -0.72
N ASN A 188 4.59 11.22 -0.75
CA ASN A 188 5.72 10.62 -1.47
C ASN A 188 5.83 11.11 -2.91
N THR A 189 4.74 11.07 -3.69
CA THR A 189 4.73 11.57 -5.08
C THR A 189 5.14 13.05 -5.17
N ALA A 190 4.67 13.90 -4.26
CA ALA A 190 4.99 15.32 -4.30
C ALA A 190 6.49 15.54 -4.05
N CYS A 191 7.05 14.83 -3.08
CA CYS A 191 8.47 14.92 -2.75
C CYS A 191 9.35 14.36 -3.89
N GLU A 192 8.99 13.22 -4.49
CA GLU A 192 9.71 12.63 -5.62
C GLU A 192 9.70 13.55 -6.84
N VAL A 193 8.53 14.10 -7.21
CA VAL A 193 8.40 15.05 -8.31
C VAL A 193 9.27 16.27 -8.04
N SER A 194 9.19 16.86 -6.84
CA SER A 194 10.05 18.00 -6.48
C SER A 194 11.53 17.65 -6.57
N LEU A 195 11.96 16.49 -6.06
CA LEU A 195 13.37 16.07 -6.14
C LEU A 195 13.84 15.89 -7.58
N SER A 196 13.04 15.26 -8.44
CA SER A 196 13.35 15.10 -9.87
C SER A 196 13.44 16.43 -10.63
N LEU A 197 12.76 17.47 -10.16
CA LEU A 197 12.84 18.82 -10.72
C LEU A 197 14.05 19.62 -10.22
N THR A 198 14.72 19.18 -9.13
CA THR A 198 15.90 19.90 -8.64
C THR A 198 17.05 19.83 -9.65
N GLY A 199 17.63 20.98 -9.97
CA GLY A 199 18.65 21.09 -11.02
C GLY A 199 18.10 21.31 -12.44
N HIS A 200 16.78 21.19 -12.63
CA HIS A 200 16.11 21.51 -13.90
C HIS A 200 15.31 22.82 -13.81
N ALA A 201 14.45 22.96 -12.81
CA ALA A 201 13.64 24.16 -12.60
C ALA A 201 14.49 25.36 -12.14
N SER A 202 14.14 26.58 -12.56
CA SER A 202 14.82 27.81 -12.11
C SER A 202 14.42 28.21 -10.68
N ALA A 203 13.18 27.90 -10.29
CA ALA A 203 12.70 27.98 -8.92
C ALA A 203 11.69 26.85 -8.66
N LEU A 204 11.74 26.27 -7.47
CA LEU A 204 10.86 25.18 -7.09
C LEU A 204 10.20 25.47 -5.74
N TYR A 205 8.89 25.58 -5.76
CA TYR A 205 8.07 25.84 -4.58
C TYR A 205 7.30 24.58 -4.18
N GLN A 206 7.41 24.16 -2.92
CA GLN A 206 6.60 23.09 -2.36
C GLN A 206 5.45 23.68 -1.55
N SER A 207 4.22 23.53 -2.03
CA SER A 207 3.02 24.06 -1.38
C SER A 207 2.26 23.00 -0.59
N TYR A 208 2.02 23.25 0.70
CA TYR A 208 1.20 22.38 1.54
C TYR A 208 0.51 23.16 2.66
N ARG A 209 -0.66 22.65 3.07
CA ARG A 209 -1.47 23.22 4.15
C ARG A 209 -1.02 22.75 5.53
N ARG A 210 -0.62 21.49 5.61
CA ARG A 210 -0.14 20.81 6.82
C ARG A 210 1.18 20.14 6.51
N GLY A 211 2.06 20.09 7.49
CA GLY A 211 3.32 19.38 7.37
C GLY A 211 3.13 17.87 7.35
N ARG A 212 4.23 17.14 7.19
CA ARG A 212 4.25 15.68 7.22
C ARG A 212 5.54 15.19 7.85
N ILE A 213 5.44 14.05 8.54
CA ILE A 213 6.61 13.32 9.01
C ILE A 213 7.37 12.82 7.79
N ILE A 214 8.63 13.24 7.67
CA ILE A 214 9.56 12.79 6.64
C ILE A 214 10.59 11.88 7.31
N VAL A 215 10.77 10.67 6.78
CA VAL A 215 11.73 9.70 7.28
C VAL A 215 12.67 9.24 6.19
N SER A 216 13.90 8.92 6.59
CA SER A 216 14.86 8.23 5.74
C SER A 216 14.53 6.73 5.64
N ARG A 217 14.85 6.15 4.48
CA ARG A 217 14.88 4.71 4.27
C ARG A 217 15.94 4.02 5.13
N TYR A 218 17.09 4.67 5.30
CA TYR A 218 18.24 4.11 5.98
C TYR A 218 18.39 4.64 7.41
N LEU A 219 18.80 3.75 8.30
CA LEU A 219 19.40 4.12 9.57
C LEU A 219 20.83 4.64 9.35
N ASP A 220 21.41 5.18 10.41
CA ASP A 220 22.73 5.84 10.44
C ASP A 220 23.88 4.91 10.01
N ASP A 221 23.72 3.61 10.22
CA ASP A 221 24.66 2.55 9.83
C ASP A 221 24.41 2.00 8.41
N GLY A 222 23.46 2.57 7.65
CA GLY A 222 23.10 2.12 6.31
C GLY A 222 22.19 0.90 6.29
N VAL A 223 21.67 0.47 7.44
CA VAL A 223 20.67 -0.60 7.54
C VAL A 223 19.30 -0.07 7.11
N PRO A 224 18.55 -0.80 6.23
CA PRO A 224 17.17 -0.46 5.92
C PRO A 224 16.28 -0.46 7.16
N THR A 225 15.59 0.65 7.41
CA THR A 225 14.82 0.88 8.65
C THR A 225 13.77 -0.20 8.89
N ASP A 226 13.06 -0.62 7.84
CA ASP A 226 11.98 -1.61 7.93
C ASP A 226 12.46 -3.02 8.23
N SER A 227 13.71 -3.35 7.87
CA SER A 227 14.31 -4.67 8.15
C SER A 227 14.62 -4.91 9.63
N THR A 228 14.52 -3.88 10.47
CA THR A 228 14.86 -3.95 11.90
C THR A 228 13.66 -4.27 12.80
N ILE A 229 12.44 -4.29 12.26
CA ILE A 229 11.22 -4.51 13.03
C ILE A 229 10.81 -5.98 12.93
N PRO A 230 11.03 -6.81 13.97
CA PRO A 230 10.68 -8.21 13.92
C PRO A 230 9.20 -8.44 14.20
N TRP A 231 8.72 -9.63 13.81
CA TRP A 231 7.31 -10.01 13.92
C TRP A 231 6.72 -9.80 15.33
N PRO A 232 7.31 -10.32 16.43
CA PRO A 232 6.69 -10.18 17.75
C PRO A 232 6.55 -8.73 18.23
N VAL A 233 7.49 -7.86 17.82
CA VAL A 233 7.48 -6.43 18.16
C VAL A 233 6.37 -5.72 17.40
N LEU A 234 6.23 -5.99 16.09
CA LEU A 234 5.17 -5.38 15.29
C LEU A 234 3.78 -5.82 15.75
N ARG A 235 3.61 -7.10 16.12
CA ARG A 235 2.35 -7.62 16.67
C ARG A 235 2.01 -7.00 18.02
N LEU A 236 3.02 -6.75 18.86
CA LEU A 236 2.84 -6.01 20.12
C LEU A 236 2.42 -4.56 19.86
N LYS A 237 3.07 -3.88 18.91
CA LYS A 237 2.68 -2.52 18.49
C LYS A 237 1.21 -2.48 18.10
N TYR A 238 0.75 -3.39 17.23
CA TYR A 238 -0.64 -3.40 16.79
C TYR A 238 -1.62 -3.68 17.93
N LEU A 239 -1.29 -4.59 18.85
CA LEU A 239 -2.11 -4.83 20.04
C LEU A 239 -2.23 -3.57 20.91
N LEU A 240 -1.12 -2.88 21.16
CA LEU A 240 -1.10 -1.67 21.98
C LEU A 240 -1.87 -0.52 21.31
N GLU A 241 -1.72 -0.34 19.99
CA GLU A 241 -2.50 0.65 19.23
C GLU A 241 -3.99 0.37 19.25
N HIS A 242 -4.38 -0.91 19.24
CA HIS A 242 -5.77 -1.32 19.32
C HIS A 242 -6.36 -1.10 20.72
N SER A 243 -5.63 -1.52 21.76
CA SER A 243 -6.14 -1.55 23.14
C SER A 243 -5.93 -0.24 23.90
N LEU A 244 -4.87 0.50 23.60
CA LEU A 244 -4.46 1.73 24.29
C LEU A 244 -4.08 2.86 23.30
N PRO A 245 -4.96 3.24 22.36
CA PRO A 245 -4.67 4.25 21.34
C PRO A 245 -4.34 5.63 21.92
N TRP A 246 -4.98 6.00 23.03
CA TRP A 246 -4.77 7.29 23.71
C TRP A 246 -3.35 7.47 24.26
N LEU A 247 -2.67 6.36 24.57
CA LEU A 247 -1.30 6.36 25.07
C LEU A 247 -0.31 6.19 23.93
N THR A 248 -0.60 5.26 23.01
CA THR A 248 0.36 4.83 21.97
C THR A 248 0.49 5.84 20.83
N ALA A 249 -0.60 6.41 20.33
CA ALA A 249 -0.53 7.35 19.21
C ALA A 249 0.34 8.59 19.53
N PRO A 250 0.15 9.30 20.66
CA PRO A 250 1.00 10.44 20.99
C PRO A 250 2.48 10.06 21.20
N LEU A 251 2.77 8.88 21.74
CA LEU A 251 4.13 8.40 21.95
C LEU A 251 4.82 8.11 20.61
N VAL A 252 4.13 7.43 19.69
CA VAL A 252 4.64 7.15 18.34
C VAL A 252 4.85 8.46 17.58
N ASP A 253 3.90 9.41 17.64
CA ASP A 253 4.03 10.70 16.98
C ASP A 253 5.25 11.48 17.50
N LYS A 254 5.42 11.55 18.82
CA LYS A 254 6.57 12.22 19.44
C LYS A 254 7.88 11.55 19.07
N PHE A 255 7.92 10.22 19.05
CA PHE A 255 9.10 9.45 18.62
C PHE A 255 9.45 9.76 17.16
N MET A 256 8.47 9.74 16.25
CA MET A 256 8.68 9.96 14.82
C MET A 256 9.07 11.41 14.51
N GLN A 257 8.47 12.40 15.16
CA GLN A 257 8.90 13.80 15.06
C GLN A 257 10.33 13.98 15.61
N GLY A 258 10.63 13.35 16.75
CA GLY A 258 11.97 13.36 17.34
C GLY A 258 13.03 12.72 16.45
N LYS A 259 12.67 11.66 15.71
CA LYS A 259 13.51 11.03 14.69
C LYS A 259 13.72 11.96 13.50
N MET A 260 12.67 12.55 12.94
CA MET A 260 12.77 13.51 11.83
C MET A 260 13.70 14.69 12.18
N ILE A 261 13.59 15.21 13.41
CA ILE A 261 14.50 16.27 13.92
C ILE A 261 15.94 15.77 14.02
N SER A 262 16.14 14.53 14.48
CA SER A 262 17.47 13.93 14.58
C SER A 262 18.13 13.75 13.22
N ASP A 263 17.37 13.21 12.25
CA ASP A 263 17.83 12.98 10.88
C ASP A 263 18.16 14.33 10.21
N ALA A 264 17.30 15.34 10.38
CA ALA A 264 17.55 16.70 9.88
C ALA A 264 18.75 17.40 10.53
N ALA A 265 19.04 17.13 11.81
CA ALA A 265 20.21 17.69 12.50
C ALA A 265 21.52 17.09 11.99
N ARG A 266 21.48 15.84 11.54
CA ARG A 266 22.63 15.14 10.95
C ARG A 266 22.94 15.66 9.55
N GLU A 267 21.90 15.98 8.78
CA GLU A 267 22.00 16.48 7.40
C GLU A 267 22.24 17.99 7.31
N ASP A 268 22.34 18.67 8.46
CA ASP A 268 22.59 20.10 8.51
C ASP A 268 23.98 20.43 7.93
N PRO A 269 24.06 21.22 6.84
CA PRO A 269 25.34 21.59 6.21
C PRO A 269 26.14 22.62 7.03
N ALA A 270 25.61 23.11 8.16
CA ALA A 270 26.29 24.09 9.00
C ALA A 270 27.64 23.58 9.56
N GLU A 271 28.57 24.52 9.82
CA GLU A 271 29.98 24.24 10.09
C GLU A 271 30.24 23.12 11.13
N PRO A 272 31.35 22.36 10.98
CA PRO A 272 31.79 21.35 11.94
C PRO A 272 31.88 21.82 13.40
N ALA A 273 31.99 23.14 13.63
CA ALA A 273 32.16 23.74 14.94
C ALA A 273 30.89 23.78 15.82
N LEU A 274 29.69 23.53 15.27
CA LEU A 274 28.46 23.50 16.07
C LEU A 274 28.35 22.21 16.88
N SER A 275 28.06 22.32 18.18
CA SER A 275 27.78 21.17 19.03
C SER A 275 26.54 20.39 18.54
N ALA A 276 26.48 19.09 18.82
CA ALA A 276 25.34 18.25 18.44
C ALA A 276 24.00 18.78 18.97
N GLN A 277 23.99 19.36 20.18
CA GLN A 277 22.81 19.98 20.77
C GLN A 277 22.38 21.24 20.01
N ALA A 278 23.33 22.08 19.60
CA ALA A 278 23.04 23.29 18.82
C ALA A 278 22.47 22.94 17.44
N ARG A 279 23.03 21.92 16.77
CA ARG A 279 22.51 21.38 15.50
C ARG A 279 21.08 20.87 15.65
N ARG A 280 20.82 20.07 16.69
CA ARG A 280 19.47 19.57 16.99
C ARG A 280 18.46 20.70 17.19
N LYS A 281 18.81 21.73 17.97
CA LYS A 281 17.95 22.89 18.21
C LYS A 281 17.68 23.68 16.92
N ARG A 282 18.70 23.83 16.06
CA ARG A 282 18.55 24.49 14.75
C ARG A 282 17.64 23.70 13.82
N ALA A 283 17.84 22.38 13.73
CA ALA A 283 17.00 21.49 12.93
C ALA A 283 15.54 21.49 13.43
N GLU A 284 15.33 21.46 14.75
CA GLU A 284 14.01 21.59 15.35
C GLU A 284 13.33 22.89 14.92
N LYS A 285 14.02 24.03 15.05
CA LYS A 285 13.51 25.33 14.59
C LYS A 285 13.20 25.33 13.08
N LYS A 286 14.08 24.77 12.25
CA LYS A 286 13.87 24.66 10.80
C LYS A 286 12.62 23.85 10.48
N ILE A 287 12.43 22.70 11.14
CA ILE A 287 11.29 21.81 10.95
C ILE A 287 9.97 22.46 11.38
N THR A 288 9.95 23.14 12.53
CA THR A 288 8.71 23.67 13.11
C THR A 288 8.33 25.05 12.54
N GLU A 289 9.30 25.95 12.38
CA GLU A 289 9.06 27.34 11.99
C GLU A 289 9.28 27.59 10.49
N ASP A 290 10.47 27.28 9.99
CA ASP A 290 10.87 27.66 8.63
C ASP A 290 10.16 26.80 7.58
N TRP A 291 10.19 25.48 7.76
CA TRP A 291 9.60 24.51 6.85
C TRP A 291 8.19 24.11 7.26
N ARG A 292 7.81 24.24 8.55
CA ARG A 292 6.43 23.96 9.00
C ARG A 292 6.00 22.52 8.69
N LEU A 293 6.92 21.59 8.84
CA LEU A 293 6.62 20.15 8.76
C LEU A 293 5.85 19.66 9.99
N VAL A 294 5.80 20.48 11.04
CA VAL A 294 4.95 20.31 12.23
C VAL A 294 4.16 21.62 12.42
N PRO A 295 2.84 21.59 12.69
CA PRO A 295 2.02 20.40 12.96
C PRO A 295 1.77 19.55 11.71
N CYS A 296 1.72 18.23 11.93
CA CYS A 296 1.41 17.21 10.93
C CYS A 296 0.33 16.26 11.46
N PRO A 297 -0.40 15.56 10.58
CA PRO A 297 -1.29 14.47 10.99
C PRO A 297 -0.55 13.40 11.81
N SER A 298 -1.29 12.71 12.67
CA SER A 298 -0.77 11.59 13.46
C SER A 298 -0.44 10.40 12.56
N MET A 299 0.56 9.61 12.96
CA MET A 299 0.88 8.31 12.38
C MET A 299 -0.28 7.31 12.49
N ALA A 300 -1.26 7.57 13.36
CA ALA A 300 -2.48 6.79 13.46
C ALA A 300 -3.47 7.02 12.30
N HIS A 301 -3.35 8.15 11.59
CA HIS A 301 -4.27 8.53 10.51
C HIS A 301 -3.60 8.50 9.15
N GLU A 302 -2.32 8.83 9.09
CA GLU A 302 -1.62 9.02 7.83
C GLU A 302 -0.16 8.52 7.88
N HIS A 303 0.25 7.80 6.83
CA HIS A 303 1.61 7.28 6.72
C HIS A 303 2.65 8.40 6.55
N PRO A 304 3.91 8.21 6.98
CA PRO A 304 4.97 9.18 6.74
C PRO A 304 5.34 9.26 5.26
N ALA A 305 5.99 10.35 4.86
CA ALA A 305 6.71 10.41 3.59
C ALA A 305 8.11 9.83 3.78
N VAL A 306 8.53 8.92 2.90
CA VAL A 306 9.82 8.22 3.01
C VAL A 306 10.76 8.79 1.96
N GLN A 307 11.61 9.74 2.35
CA GLN A 307 12.43 10.55 1.44
C GLN A 307 13.68 11.11 2.15
N GLU A 308 14.84 10.48 1.97
CA GLU A 308 16.11 10.92 2.57
C GLU A 308 16.72 12.17 1.91
N HIS A 309 16.33 12.51 0.69
CA HIS A 309 16.93 13.65 -0.04
C HIS A 309 16.10 14.93 0.04
N PHE A 310 14.90 14.87 0.63
CA PHE A 310 14.01 16.01 0.71
C PHE A 310 14.50 17.08 1.70
N ILE A 311 14.85 16.69 2.93
CA ILE A 311 15.37 17.63 3.93
C ILE A 311 16.70 18.28 3.49
N PRO A 312 17.68 17.55 2.90
CA PRO A 312 18.89 18.16 2.35
C PRO A 312 18.59 19.17 1.24
N ALA A 313 17.57 18.92 0.40
CA ALA A 313 17.16 19.85 -0.64
C ALA A 313 16.54 21.15 -0.06
N LEU A 314 15.83 21.06 1.07
CA LEU A 314 15.34 22.23 1.81
C LEU A 314 16.49 23.04 2.43
N TYR A 315 17.49 22.38 3.03
CA TYR A 315 18.67 23.07 3.57
C TYR A 315 19.44 23.82 2.49
N ALA A 316 19.62 23.19 1.32
CA ALA A 316 20.31 23.77 0.18
C ALA A 316 19.51 24.88 -0.53
N GLY A 317 18.25 25.14 -0.13
CA GLY A 317 17.38 26.10 -0.81
C GLY A 317 16.95 25.67 -2.22
N ARG A 318 17.17 24.40 -2.60
CA ARG A 318 16.75 23.84 -3.89
C ARG A 318 15.24 23.67 -3.98
N ILE A 319 14.58 23.51 -2.82
CA ILE A 319 13.12 23.47 -2.67
C ILE A 319 12.73 24.53 -1.65
N THR A 320 11.82 25.42 -2.03
CA THR A 320 11.31 26.47 -1.13
C THR A 320 9.92 26.10 -0.62
N PRO A 321 9.72 25.85 0.67
CA PRO A 321 8.41 25.52 1.21
C PRO A 321 7.53 26.78 1.33
N VAL A 322 6.34 26.72 0.74
CA VAL A 322 5.35 27.81 0.76
C VAL A 322 4.02 27.34 1.35
N ARG A 323 3.08 28.27 1.62
CA ARG A 323 1.75 27.90 2.15
C ARG A 323 0.91 27.17 1.10
N GLY A 324 -0.21 26.60 1.56
CA GLY A 324 -1.12 25.85 0.70
C GLY A 324 -1.67 26.68 -0.46
N PHE A 325 -1.85 26.03 -1.62
CA PHE A 325 -2.51 26.59 -2.78
C PHE A 325 -3.95 27.03 -2.42
N LYS A 326 -4.30 28.25 -2.81
CA LYS A 326 -5.63 28.85 -2.60
C LYS A 326 -6.36 29.14 -3.91
N ALA A 327 -5.73 29.87 -4.83
CA ALA A 327 -6.35 30.29 -6.08
C ALA A 327 -5.30 30.75 -7.11
N PHE A 328 -5.73 30.93 -8.35
CA PHE A 328 -4.98 31.64 -9.38
C PHE A 328 -5.45 33.10 -9.47
N THR A 329 -4.52 34.04 -9.58
CA THR A 329 -4.85 35.48 -9.56
C THR A 329 -4.51 36.21 -10.86
N SER A 330 -3.51 35.76 -11.61
CA SER A 330 -3.13 36.28 -12.94
C SER A 330 -2.67 35.16 -13.88
N ASP A 331 -2.12 35.55 -15.04
CA ASP A 331 -1.55 34.67 -16.06
C ASP A 331 -0.48 33.71 -15.53
N ASP A 332 0.24 34.11 -14.48
CA ASP A 332 1.45 33.46 -13.94
C ASP A 332 1.51 33.48 -12.40
N ARG A 333 0.46 33.91 -11.69
CA ARG A 333 0.47 34.00 -10.22
C ARG A 333 -0.50 33.06 -9.54
N VAL A 334 -0.02 32.51 -8.44
CA VAL A 334 -0.77 31.67 -7.50
C VAL A 334 -0.86 32.39 -6.15
N LEU A 335 -2.08 32.54 -5.66
CA LEU A 335 -2.37 32.97 -4.30
C LEU A 335 -2.28 31.78 -3.34
N LEU A 336 -1.61 32.02 -2.22
CA LEU A 336 -1.43 31.05 -1.14
C LEU A 336 -2.36 31.33 0.04
N ASP A 337 -2.49 30.36 0.95
CA ASP A 337 -3.44 30.40 2.07
C ASP A 337 -3.15 31.52 3.10
N ASP A 338 -1.93 32.03 3.17
CA ASP A 338 -1.55 33.19 4.00
C ASP A 338 -1.73 34.55 3.28
N GLY A 339 -2.25 34.55 2.06
CA GLY A 339 -2.47 35.76 1.27
C GLY A 339 -1.26 36.21 0.46
N THR A 340 -0.11 35.52 0.56
CA THR A 340 1.05 35.79 -0.30
C THR A 340 0.83 35.23 -1.71
N GLU A 341 1.53 35.79 -2.70
CA GLU A 341 1.50 35.31 -4.08
C GLU A 341 2.88 34.85 -4.54
N VAL A 342 2.92 33.80 -5.35
CA VAL A 342 4.11 33.32 -6.03
C VAL A 342 3.90 33.30 -7.53
N GLU A 343 4.94 33.68 -8.26
CA GLU A 343 4.96 33.67 -9.73
C GLU A 343 5.52 32.34 -10.22
N VAL A 344 4.76 31.63 -11.05
CA VAL A 344 5.06 30.28 -11.53
C VAL A 344 4.60 30.05 -12.96
N ASP A 345 5.42 29.33 -13.73
CA ASP A 345 5.12 28.91 -15.10
C ASP A 345 4.31 27.61 -15.13
N ALA A 346 4.40 26.80 -14.06
CA ALA A 346 3.70 25.53 -13.96
C ALA A 346 3.26 25.18 -12.53
N VAL A 347 2.13 24.51 -12.41
CA VAL A 347 1.62 23.93 -11.17
C VAL A 347 1.37 22.43 -11.35
N ILE A 348 1.97 21.62 -10.47
CA ILE A 348 1.81 20.17 -10.43
C ILE A 348 1.06 19.81 -9.16
N PHE A 349 -0.18 19.34 -9.31
CA PHE A 349 -1.01 18.89 -8.20
C PHE A 349 -0.71 17.44 -7.86
N CYS A 350 0.05 17.20 -6.79
CA CYS A 350 0.29 15.88 -6.21
C CYS A 350 -0.67 15.65 -5.03
N THR A 351 -1.96 15.85 -5.29
CA THR A 351 -3.05 15.89 -4.29
C THR A 351 -3.73 14.54 -4.05
N GLY A 352 -3.14 13.46 -4.58
CA GLY A 352 -3.55 12.09 -4.33
C GLY A 352 -4.66 11.60 -5.26
N TYR A 353 -5.26 10.47 -4.89
CA TYR A 353 -6.22 9.76 -5.73
C TYR A 353 -7.44 9.30 -4.91
N SER A 354 -8.54 9.07 -5.62
CA SER A 354 -9.72 8.34 -5.16
C SER A 354 -9.76 6.97 -5.84
N LEU A 355 -10.35 6.00 -5.16
CA LEU A 355 -10.74 4.74 -5.76
C LEU A 355 -12.11 4.89 -6.40
N ASP A 356 -12.24 4.41 -7.63
CA ASP A 356 -13.50 4.29 -8.35
C ASP A 356 -14.14 2.91 -8.14
N PHE A 357 -15.28 2.89 -7.45
CA PHE A 357 -16.12 1.71 -7.28
C PHE A 357 -17.19 1.57 -8.37
N GLY A 358 -17.29 2.53 -9.30
CA GLY A 358 -18.24 2.51 -10.41
C GLY A 358 -18.05 1.34 -11.38
N VAL A 359 -16.92 0.63 -11.30
CA VAL A 359 -16.73 -0.67 -11.97
C VAL A 359 -17.75 -1.71 -11.52
N MET A 360 -18.28 -1.61 -10.29
CA MET A 360 -19.38 -2.41 -9.77
C MET A 360 -20.49 -1.46 -9.26
N PRO A 361 -21.35 -0.93 -10.15
CA PRO A 361 -22.33 0.10 -9.79
C PRO A 361 -23.27 -0.32 -8.66
N GLU A 362 -23.54 -1.62 -8.54
CA GLU A 362 -24.48 -2.16 -7.55
C GLU A 362 -23.90 -2.21 -6.14
N LEU A 363 -22.57 -2.10 -5.96
CA LEU A 363 -21.88 -2.24 -4.67
C LEU A 363 -22.53 -1.35 -3.59
N ASP A 364 -22.92 -1.97 -2.47
CA ASP A 364 -23.50 -1.24 -1.35
C ASP A 364 -22.44 -0.32 -0.70
N MET A 365 -22.83 0.92 -0.45
CA MET A 365 -22.06 1.98 0.17
C MET A 365 -22.83 2.55 1.37
N ASP A 366 -22.10 3.05 2.36
CA ASP A 366 -22.61 3.61 3.61
C ASP A 366 -23.60 2.69 4.36
N GLY A 367 -24.72 3.19 4.88
CA GLY A 367 -25.67 2.40 5.69
C GLY A 367 -25.41 2.36 7.21
N ALA A 368 -24.29 2.92 7.68
CA ALA A 368 -23.96 3.05 9.09
C ALA A 368 -24.08 4.51 9.58
N CYS A 369 -24.06 4.73 10.89
CA CYS A 369 -24.04 6.05 11.55
C CYS A 369 -25.16 7.01 11.09
N GLY A 370 -26.36 6.49 10.82
CA GLY A 370 -27.51 7.30 10.39
C GLY A 370 -27.47 7.76 8.92
N LEU A 371 -26.49 7.31 8.13
CA LEU A 371 -26.49 7.51 6.69
C LEU A 371 -27.27 6.37 6.00
N PRO A 372 -28.08 6.67 4.97
CA PRO A 372 -28.77 5.64 4.20
C PRO A 372 -27.76 4.76 3.46
N THR A 373 -28.16 3.52 3.18
CA THR A 373 -27.40 2.68 2.23
C THR A 373 -27.68 3.19 0.82
N VAL A 374 -26.63 3.44 0.05
CA VAL A 374 -26.70 3.81 -1.36
C VAL A 374 -25.80 2.87 -2.16
N THR A 375 -25.97 2.80 -3.47
CA THR A 375 -25.07 2.01 -4.33
C THR A 375 -23.91 2.86 -4.86
N ALA A 376 -22.81 2.24 -5.28
CA ALA A 376 -21.67 2.94 -5.88
C ALA A 376 -22.08 3.78 -7.12
N GLY A 377 -23.04 3.31 -7.91
CA GLY A 377 -23.59 4.07 -9.05
C GLY A 377 -24.45 5.28 -8.65
N GLN A 378 -24.98 5.29 -7.43
CA GLN A 378 -25.75 6.42 -6.87
C GLN A 378 -24.90 7.37 -6.03
N ALA A 379 -23.79 6.88 -5.48
CA ALA A 379 -22.86 7.61 -4.63
C ALA A 379 -22.10 8.68 -5.42
N GLN A 380 -22.76 9.81 -5.72
CA GLN A 380 -22.07 10.99 -6.23
C GLN A 380 -21.26 11.62 -5.11
N SER A 381 -19.95 11.74 -5.31
CA SER A 381 -19.05 12.37 -4.34
C SER A 381 -19.43 13.85 -4.14
N GLY A 382 -20.21 14.12 -3.11
CA GLY A 382 -20.49 15.48 -2.65
C GLY A 382 -19.33 16.07 -1.83
N PRO A 383 -19.35 17.38 -1.55
CA PRO A 383 -18.31 18.04 -0.73
C PRO A 383 -18.33 17.62 0.75
N ASN A 384 -19.36 16.88 1.20
CA ASN A 384 -19.57 16.52 2.60
C ASN A 384 -19.32 15.02 2.83
N ALA A 385 -18.13 14.70 3.34
CA ALA A 385 -17.62 13.37 3.71
C ALA A 385 -17.58 12.31 2.59
N PRO A 386 -16.52 11.47 2.53
CA PRO A 386 -16.45 10.43 1.50
C PRO A 386 -17.44 9.29 1.79
N HIS A 387 -18.12 8.82 0.75
CA HIS A 387 -18.87 7.56 0.78
C HIS A 387 -17.93 6.39 1.07
N LEU A 388 -18.35 5.49 1.96
CA LEU A 388 -17.55 4.32 2.34
C LEU A 388 -18.16 3.04 1.75
N PRO A 389 -17.38 2.17 1.08
CA PRO A 389 -17.89 0.90 0.59
C PRO A 389 -18.21 -0.03 1.77
N ARG A 390 -19.29 -0.80 1.67
CA ARG A 390 -19.63 -1.84 2.65
C ARG A 390 -18.83 -3.10 2.35
N LEU A 391 -17.63 -3.19 2.92
CA LEU A 391 -16.71 -4.32 2.73
C LEU A 391 -16.31 -4.92 4.09
N HIS A 392 -16.77 -6.14 4.36
CA HIS A 392 -16.30 -6.94 5.50
C HIS A 392 -14.82 -7.24 5.34
N ARG A 393 -14.04 -6.92 6.39
CA ARG A 393 -12.58 -6.96 6.39
C ARG A 393 -11.94 -6.19 5.23
N MET A 394 -12.63 -5.17 4.72
CA MET A 394 -12.20 -4.34 3.58
C MET A 394 -12.02 -5.13 2.28
N ILE A 395 -12.57 -6.35 2.21
CA ILE A 395 -12.42 -7.27 1.07
C ILE A 395 -13.78 -7.73 0.54
N PHE A 396 -14.62 -8.29 1.40
CA PHE A 396 -15.82 -8.99 0.98
C PHE A 396 -17.05 -8.09 1.10
N PRO A 397 -17.75 -7.74 0.02
CA PRO A 397 -19.03 -7.06 0.16
C PRO A 397 -20.04 -8.05 0.77
N PRO A 398 -20.64 -7.77 1.95
CA PRO A 398 -21.38 -8.79 2.71
C PRO A 398 -22.45 -9.53 1.91
N ARG A 399 -23.19 -8.81 1.04
CA ARG A 399 -24.24 -9.37 0.18
C ARG A 399 -23.73 -10.38 -0.86
N TRP A 400 -22.51 -10.20 -1.35
CA TRP A 400 -21.92 -11.03 -2.41
C TRP A 400 -20.59 -11.65 -1.99
N ALA A 401 -20.36 -11.84 -0.70
CA ALA A 401 -19.07 -12.32 -0.18
C ALA A 401 -18.62 -13.65 -0.80
N SER A 402 -19.58 -14.48 -1.22
CA SER A 402 -19.33 -15.76 -1.88
C SER A 402 -18.93 -15.65 -3.36
N SER A 403 -19.07 -14.49 -4.01
CA SER A 403 -18.82 -14.35 -5.44
C SER A 403 -18.16 -13.02 -5.87
N ALA A 404 -17.93 -12.08 -4.96
CA ALA A 404 -17.21 -10.84 -5.24
C ALA A 404 -16.20 -10.54 -4.12
N ALA A 405 -15.01 -10.04 -4.49
CA ALA A 405 -14.00 -9.59 -3.54
C ALA A 405 -13.23 -8.37 -4.07
N PHE A 406 -12.96 -7.39 -3.20
CA PHE A 406 -12.18 -6.20 -3.49
C PHE A 406 -10.81 -6.29 -2.81
N LEU A 407 -9.74 -6.23 -3.60
CA LEU A 407 -8.37 -6.17 -3.08
C LEU A 407 -7.76 -4.76 -3.24
N SER A 408 -8.51 -3.84 -3.85
CA SER A 408 -8.11 -2.46 -4.13
C SER A 408 -8.37 -1.48 -3.00
N TRP A 409 -9.13 -1.83 -1.94
CA TRP A 409 -9.48 -0.92 -0.84
C TRP A 409 -8.81 -1.27 0.49
N ILE A 410 -7.49 -1.48 0.47
CA ILE A 410 -6.71 -1.84 1.65
C ILE A 410 -5.54 -0.86 1.77
N ALA A 411 -5.47 -0.11 2.87
CA ALA A 411 -4.34 0.75 3.22
C ALA A 411 -3.59 0.15 4.42
N PRO A 412 -2.64 -0.77 4.17
CA PRO A 412 -1.91 -1.47 5.21
C PRO A 412 -0.76 -0.64 5.79
N GLN A 413 -0.32 -1.02 6.99
CA GLN A 413 0.90 -0.49 7.61
C GLN A 413 2.16 -1.32 7.27
N GLU A 414 1.98 -2.50 6.67
CA GLU A 414 3.06 -3.39 6.21
C GLU A 414 3.31 -3.25 4.69
N ALA A 415 4.21 -4.06 4.12
CA ALA A 415 4.48 -4.05 2.69
C ALA A 415 3.21 -4.31 1.88
N VAL A 416 2.84 -3.36 1.02
CA VAL A 416 1.52 -3.34 0.34
C VAL A 416 1.32 -4.59 -0.50
N TRP A 417 2.25 -4.94 -1.38
CA TRP A 417 2.05 -6.08 -2.28
C TRP A 417 2.13 -7.44 -1.57
N CYS A 418 2.93 -7.58 -0.50
CA CYS A 418 2.86 -8.78 0.35
C CYS A 418 1.50 -8.87 1.04
N THR A 419 0.97 -7.74 1.54
CA THR A 419 -0.36 -7.71 2.14
C THR A 419 -1.44 -8.06 1.12
N CYS A 420 -1.29 -7.64 -0.14
CA CYS A 420 -2.16 -8.07 -1.23
C CYS A 420 -2.07 -9.58 -1.48
N GLU A 421 -0.90 -10.21 -1.40
CA GLU A 421 -0.76 -11.66 -1.49
C GLU A 421 -1.50 -12.37 -0.35
N LEU A 422 -1.37 -11.86 0.88
CA LEU A 422 -2.08 -12.41 2.04
C LEU A 422 -3.60 -12.32 1.87
N ALA A 423 -4.11 -11.16 1.44
CA ALA A 423 -5.53 -10.95 1.17
C ALA A 423 -6.03 -11.84 0.01
N SER A 424 -5.27 -11.94 -1.07
CA SER A 424 -5.55 -12.84 -2.20
C SER A 424 -5.63 -14.31 -1.77
N THR A 425 -4.70 -14.73 -0.92
CA THR A 425 -4.69 -16.08 -0.36
C THR A 425 -5.91 -16.33 0.52
N ALA A 426 -6.30 -15.36 1.36
CA ALA A 426 -7.50 -15.47 2.17
C ALA A 426 -8.77 -15.60 1.30
N VAL A 427 -8.90 -14.81 0.23
CA VAL A 427 -10.02 -14.94 -0.73
C VAL A 427 -10.03 -16.34 -1.35
N ALA A 428 -8.88 -16.83 -1.81
CA ALA A 428 -8.79 -18.16 -2.40
C ALA A 428 -9.19 -19.28 -1.42
N GLN A 429 -8.71 -19.23 -0.18
CA GLN A 429 -9.08 -20.19 0.86
C GLN A 429 -10.57 -20.14 1.21
N VAL A 430 -11.14 -18.92 1.31
CA VAL A 430 -12.57 -18.74 1.60
C VAL A 430 -13.43 -19.36 0.50
N TRP A 431 -13.18 -19.01 -0.75
CA TRP A 431 -13.98 -19.53 -1.85
C TRP A 431 -13.74 -21.02 -2.09
N ALA A 432 -12.54 -21.53 -1.81
CA ALA A 432 -12.27 -22.97 -1.84
C ALA A 432 -13.07 -23.71 -0.77
N ALA A 433 -13.15 -23.18 0.46
CA ALA A 433 -13.96 -23.74 1.53
C ALA A 433 -15.46 -23.74 1.18
N GLU A 434 -15.98 -22.61 0.69
CA GLU A 434 -17.39 -22.47 0.29
C GLU A 434 -17.75 -23.41 -0.86
N THR A 435 -16.94 -23.43 -1.92
CA THR A 435 -17.17 -24.29 -3.08
C THR A 435 -17.14 -25.76 -2.67
N ALA A 436 -16.17 -26.17 -1.83
CA ALA A 436 -16.07 -27.54 -1.36
C ALA A 436 -17.26 -27.96 -0.50
N ARG A 437 -17.82 -27.03 0.29
CA ARG A 437 -19.01 -27.26 1.10
C ARG A 437 -20.26 -27.41 0.23
N GLU A 438 -20.41 -26.57 -0.79
CA GLU A 438 -21.50 -26.65 -1.77
C GLU A 438 -21.47 -27.98 -2.53
N SER A 439 -20.29 -28.45 -2.93
CA SER A 439 -20.10 -29.75 -3.58
C SER A 439 -20.05 -30.95 -2.62
N ARG A 440 -20.18 -30.75 -1.31
CA ARG A 440 -20.08 -31.78 -0.26
C ARG A 440 -18.77 -32.59 -0.30
N THR A 441 -17.70 -31.93 -0.70
CA THR A 441 -16.32 -32.46 -0.76
C THR A 441 -15.45 -31.98 0.39
N ASP A 442 -15.99 -31.17 1.30
CA ASP A 442 -15.37 -30.64 2.51
C ASP A 442 -15.24 -31.71 3.62
N ARG A 443 -14.46 -32.77 3.36
CA ARG A 443 -14.28 -33.88 4.32
C ARG A 443 -13.05 -33.66 5.21
N ALA A 444 -13.07 -32.59 6.01
CA ALA A 444 -12.06 -32.35 7.02
C ALA A 444 -12.28 -33.24 8.26
N PRO A 445 -11.27 -34.01 8.72
CA PRO A 445 -11.34 -34.71 10.01
C PRO A 445 -11.59 -33.75 11.18
N ALA A 446 -12.19 -34.22 12.27
CA ALA A 446 -12.55 -33.37 13.41
C ALA A 446 -11.37 -32.62 14.05
N GLU A 447 -10.17 -33.22 14.04
CA GLU A 447 -8.93 -32.62 14.57
C GLU A 447 -8.16 -31.79 13.54
N TYR A 448 -8.71 -31.61 12.34
CA TYR A 448 -8.08 -30.84 11.27
C TYR A 448 -8.36 -29.34 11.40
N ARG A 449 -7.59 -28.52 10.69
CA ARG A 449 -7.86 -27.07 10.63
C ARG A 449 -9.26 -26.84 10.05
N LYS A 450 -10.03 -25.98 10.71
CA LYS A 450 -11.39 -25.62 10.25
C LYS A 450 -11.31 -24.95 8.87
N PRO A 451 -12.27 -25.22 7.97
CA PRO A 451 -12.39 -24.49 6.71
C PRO A 451 -12.52 -22.99 6.95
N ALA A 452 -11.89 -22.17 6.11
CA ALA A 452 -11.89 -20.72 6.15
C ALA A 452 -13.25 -20.15 5.70
N LEU A 453 -14.32 -20.38 6.45
CA LEU A 453 -15.64 -19.85 6.13
C LEU A 453 -15.83 -18.45 6.72
N LEU A 454 -16.48 -17.57 5.96
CA LEU A 454 -16.92 -16.27 6.46
C LEU A 454 -18.09 -16.41 7.44
N PRO A 455 -18.25 -15.46 8.37
CA PRO A 455 -19.38 -15.47 9.29
C PRO A 455 -20.70 -15.16 8.55
N PRO A 456 -21.86 -15.37 9.20
CA PRO A 456 -23.16 -15.05 8.60
C PRO A 456 -23.30 -13.57 8.20
N LEU A 457 -24.17 -13.29 7.23
CA LEU A 457 -24.42 -11.94 6.68
C LEU A 457 -24.67 -10.87 7.74
N ALA A 458 -25.41 -11.19 8.80
CA ALA A 458 -25.71 -10.24 9.87
C ALA A 458 -24.45 -9.84 10.66
N GLU A 459 -23.56 -10.79 10.93
CA GLU A 459 -22.29 -10.55 11.63
C GLU A 459 -21.32 -9.77 10.74
N MET A 460 -21.24 -10.12 9.45
CA MET A 460 -20.45 -9.34 8.49
C MET A 460 -20.90 -7.87 8.43
N ASN A 461 -22.21 -7.62 8.38
CA ASN A 461 -22.76 -6.26 8.39
C ASN A 461 -22.48 -5.51 9.69
N ALA A 462 -22.61 -6.18 10.84
CA ALA A 462 -22.31 -5.58 12.13
C ALA A 462 -20.83 -5.15 12.23
N GLU A 463 -19.90 -5.97 11.74
CA GLU A 463 -18.49 -5.59 11.69
C GLU A 463 -18.21 -4.42 10.74
N VAL A 464 -18.90 -4.37 9.59
CA VAL A 464 -18.81 -3.23 8.66
C VAL A 464 -19.30 -1.95 9.34
N ASP A 465 -20.41 -2.01 10.06
CA ASP A 465 -20.97 -0.86 10.77
C ASP A 465 -20.05 -0.38 11.89
N GLU A 466 -19.42 -1.30 12.64
CA GLU A 466 -18.41 -0.97 13.65
C GLU A 466 -17.20 -0.26 13.02
N TYR A 467 -16.71 -0.76 11.88
CA TYR A 467 -15.61 -0.13 11.16
C TYR A 467 -15.99 1.26 10.65
N HIS A 468 -17.15 1.41 10.02
CA HIS A 468 -17.63 2.71 9.51
C HIS A 468 -17.78 3.73 10.64
N ALA A 469 -18.32 3.32 11.79
CA ALA A 469 -18.43 4.18 12.98
C ALA A 469 -17.06 4.63 13.51
N TRP A 470 -16.11 3.70 13.60
CA TRP A 470 -14.74 4.03 13.98
C TRP A 470 -14.09 4.98 12.96
N TRP A 471 -14.17 4.67 11.67
CA TRP A 471 -13.51 5.45 10.62
C TRP A 471 -14.06 6.88 10.57
N ARG A 472 -15.38 7.07 10.65
CA ARG A 472 -16.00 8.41 10.66
C ARG A 472 -15.62 9.21 11.91
N LYS A 473 -15.46 8.55 13.06
CA LYS A 473 -14.95 9.19 14.28
C LYS A 473 -13.50 9.67 14.10
N GLU A 474 -12.65 8.87 13.45
CA GLU A 474 -11.27 9.27 13.15
C GLU A 474 -11.21 10.37 12.09
N TRP A 475 -12.04 10.30 11.04
CA TRP A 475 -12.14 11.34 10.01
C TRP A 475 -12.61 12.69 10.57
N ALA A 476 -13.54 12.69 11.54
CA ALA A 476 -13.98 13.90 12.22
C ALA A 476 -12.86 14.57 13.04
N LYS A 477 -11.87 13.79 13.51
CA LYS A 477 -10.68 14.32 14.20
C LYS A 477 -9.62 14.78 13.20
N GLU A 478 -9.36 13.95 12.18
CA GLU A 478 -8.35 14.16 11.16
C GLU A 478 -8.91 13.76 9.77
N PRO A 479 -9.39 14.74 8.98
CA PRO A 479 -9.94 14.47 7.66
C PRO A 479 -8.95 13.87 6.65
N SER A 480 -7.66 13.82 6.97
CA SER A 480 -6.63 13.15 6.16
C SER A 480 -6.53 11.64 6.39
N VAL A 481 -7.33 11.06 7.30
CA VAL A 481 -7.35 9.61 7.52
C VAL A 481 -7.59 8.88 6.20
N ARG A 482 -6.71 7.92 5.88
CA ARG A 482 -6.79 7.21 4.60
C ARG A 482 -8.06 6.36 4.51
N PRO A 483 -8.80 6.41 3.39
CA PRO A 483 -9.80 5.39 3.08
C PRO A 483 -9.17 3.99 3.05
N GLY A 484 -9.86 3.00 3.61
CA GLY A 484 -9.37 1.62 3.69
C GLY A 484 -8.26 1.40 4.73
N TYR A 485 -8.01 2.36 5.64
CA TYR A 485 -7.01 2.20 6.70
C TYR A 485 -7.36 1.00 7.58
N VAL A 486 -6.43 0.04 7.68
CA VAL A 486 -6.69 -1.22 8.37
C VAL A 486 -6.55 -1.08 9.88
N ARG A 487 -7.48 -1.66 10.63
CA ARG A 487 -7.33 -1.89 12.08
C ARG A 487 -6.36 -3.06 12.28
N ALA A 488 -5.07 -2.77 12.22
CA ALA A 488 -3.99 -3.74 12.03
C ALA A 488 -4.08 -4.98 12.92
N HIS A 489 -4.33 -4.83 14.23
CA HIS A 489 -4.37 -5.98 15.16
C HIS A 489 -5.40 -7.03 14.78
N THR A 490 -6.66 -6.63 14.61
CA THR A 490 -7.76 -7.54 14.33
C THR A 490 -7.77 -7.97 12.88
N TRP A 491 -7.34 -7.10 11.96
CA TRP A 491 -7.32 -7.38 10.54
C TRP A 491 -6.24 -8.39 10.15
N TYR A 492 -4.96 -8.17 10.50
CA TYR A 492 -3.89 -9.10 10.15
C TYR A 492 -4.11 -10.48 10.79
N ARG A 493 -4.61 -10.53 12.03
CA ARG A 493 -4.93 -11.81 12.69
C ARG A 493 -5.96 -12.60 11.90
N ALA A 494 -7.09 -11.98 11.55
CA ALA A 494 -8.14 -12.63 10.76
C ALA A 494 -7.62 -13.08 9.38
N LEU A 495 -6.86 -12.23 8.69
CA LEU A 495 -6.32 -12.54 7.36
C LEU A 495 -5.32 -13.71 7.39
N HIS A 496 -4.43 -13.76 8.37
CA HIS A 496 -3.52 -14.90 8.56
C HIS A 496 -4.27 -16.19 8.93
N GLU A 497 -5.37 -16.08 9.68
CA GLU A 497 -6.21 -17.22 10.03
C GLU A 497 -6.94 -17.80 8.81
N LEU A 498 -7.60 -16.94 8.02
CA LEU A 498 -8.28 -17.28 6.77
C LEU A 498 -7.31 -17.82 5.71
N ALA A 499 -6.17 -17.15 5.52
CA ALA A 499 -5.13 -17.62 4.60
C ALA A 499 -4.43 -18.90 5.09
N GLY A 500 -4.63 -19.29 6.35
CA GLY A 500 -4.06 -20.50 6.93
C GLY A 500 -2.54 -20.50 6.99
N THR A 501 -1.91 -19.37 7.28
CA THR A 501 -0.44 -19.28 7.28
C THR A 501 0.23 -19.95 8.49
N GLY A 502 -0.54 -20.31 9.52
CA GLY A 502 -0.04 -20.91 10.76
C GLY A 502 0.81 -19.98 11.64
N MET A 503 0.97 -18.72 11.25
CA MET A 503 1.85 -17.78 11.97
C MET A 503 1.37 -17.55 13.39
N TYR A 504 0.13 -17.07 13.59
CA TYR A 504 -0.42 -16.80 14.91
C TYR A 504 -0.66 -18.04 15.78
N ASP A 505 -0.60 -19.25 15.21
CA ASP A 505 -0.65 -20.51 15.95
C ASP A 505 0.70 -20.84 16.60
N ASN A 506 1.80 -20.39 15.98
CA ASN A 506 3.18 -20.76 16.36
C ASN A 506 4.01 -19.60 16.90
N ILE A 507 3.71 -18.35 16.51
CA ILE A 507 4.42 -17.15 16.95
C ILE A 507 3.51 -15.92 16.88
N ASP A 508 3.48 -15.16 17.98
CA ASP A 508 2.64 -13.98 18.13
C ASP A 508 3.48 -12.90 18.86
N TYR A 509 2.88 -11.93 19.53
CA TYR A 509 3.62 -10.93 20.31
C TYR A 509 4.40 -11.56 21.48
N LEU A 510 5.42 -10.83 21.96
CA LEU A 510 6.40 -11.30 22.95
C LEU A 510 5.81 -11.86 24.26
N PHE A 511 4.59 -11.46 24.63
CA PHE A 511 3.92 -11.89 25.87
C PHE A 511 2.83 -12.98 25.67
N SER A 512 2.64 -13.46 24.45
CA SER A 512 1.55 -14.41 24.10
C SER A 512 1.79 -15.86 24.53
N TRP A 513 3.00 -16.19 24.98
CA TRP A 513 3.51 -17.54 25.26
C TRP A 513 3.49 -18.54 24.07
N ARG A 514 2.81 -18.23 22.95
CA ARG A 514 2.66 -19.14 21.79
C ARG A 514 3.99 -19.52 21.13
N GLY A 515 4.96 -18.61 21.14
CA GLY A 515 6.30 -18.81 20.56
C GLY A 515 7.19 -19.82 21.29
N TRP A 516 6.87 -20.19 22.53
CA TRP A 516 7.74 -21.05 23.33
C TRP A 516 7.81 -22.48 22.82
N ARG A 517 6.69 -23.05 22.38
CA ARG A 517 6.68 -24.39 21.77
C ARG A 517 7.63 -24.43 20.58
N LEU A 518 7.56 -23.42 19.71
CA LEU A 518 8.47 -23.29 18.57
C LEU A 518 9.92 -23.12 19.04
N TRP A 519 10.17 -22.29 20.05
CA TRP A 519 11.52 -22.13 20.62
C TRP A 519 12.12 -23.45 21.15
N TRP A 520 11.33 -24.32 21.77
CA TRP A 520 11.79 -25.62 22.24
C TRP A 520 12.01 -26.63 21.12
N GLN A 521 11.18 -26.59 20.07
CA GLN A 521 11.21 -27.56 18.96
C GLN A 521 12.23 -27.18 17.88
N ASP A 522 12.37 -25.89 17.57
CA ASP A 522 13.24 -25.36 16.52
C ASP A 522 13.71 -23.94 16.89
N ARG A 523 14.85 -23.88 17.58
CA ARG A 523 15.44 -22.62 18.06
C ARG A 523 15.87 -21.69 16.94
N ASP A 524 16.34 -22.24 15.83
CA ASP A 524 16.84 -21.47 14.70
C ASP A 524 15.68 -20.78 13.99
N LEU A 525 14.61 -21.53 13.68
CA LEU A 525 13.42 -20.96 13.08
C LEU A 525 12.76 -19.93 14.00
N TYR A 526 12.66 -20.20 15.30
CA TYR A 526 12.18 -19.20 16.26
C TYR A 526 13.04 -17.94 16.21
N THR A 527 14.36 -18.08 16.16
CA THR A 527 15.29 -16.93 16.15
C THR A 527 15.11 -16.10 14.89
N TRP A 528 15.03 -16.72 13.72
CA TRP A 528 14.82 -16.02 12.46
C TRP A 528 13.47 -15.28 12.44
N LEU A 529 12.39 -15.89 12.93
CA LEU A 529 11.07 -15.24 12.96
C LEU A 529 10.94 -14.16 14.05
N SER A 530 11.58 -14.36 15.21
CA SER A 530 11.43 -13.47 16.37
C SER A 530 12.40 -12.28 16.38
N LYS A 531 13.52 -12.38 15.67
CA LYS A 531 14.55 -11.34 15.61
C LYS A 531 14.83 -10.83 14.21
N GLY A 532 14.41 -11.55 13.17
CA GLY A 532 14.66 -11.20 11.79
C GLY A 532 13.67 -10.24 11.16
N PRO A 533 13.94 -9.83 9.91
CA PRO A 533 13.05 -8.96 9.17
C PRO A 533 11.71 -9.67 8.96
N MET A 534 10.61 -8.94 9.20
CA MET A 534 9.29 -9.48 8.94
C MET A 534 9.04 -9.59 7.43
N ASN A 535 9.14 -10.80 6.89
CA ASN A 535 8.91 -11.07 5.47
C ASN A 535 7.82 -12.13 5.27
N SER A 536 7.27 -12.16 4.06
CA SER A 536 6.18 -13.07 3.67
C SER A 536 6.64 -14.53 3.52
N TYR A 537 7.95 -14.79 3.40
CA TYR A 537 8.47 -16.16 3.25
C TYR A 537 8.06 -17.05 4.42
N ALA A 538 7.92 -16.45 5.62
CA ALA A 538 7.42 -17.11 6.81
C ALA A 538 5.99 -17.69 6.66
N TRP A 539 5.18 -17.16 5.75
CA TRP A 539 3.77 -17.55 5.59
C TRP A 539 3.59 -18.94 4.95
N ARG A 540 4.68 -19.54 4.48
CA ARG A 540 4.75 -20.86 3.87
C ARG A 540 5.62 -21.84 4.66
N VAL A 541 6.01 -21.50 5.89
CA VAL A 541 6.86 -22.37 6.73
C VAL A 541 6.05 -23.43 7.47
N PHE A 542 4.88 -23.07 7.99
CA PHE A 542 4.07 -23.98 8.79
C PHE A 542 3.15 -24.80 7.90
N GLU A 543 3.21 -26.12 8.04
CA GLU A 543 2.32 -27.05 7.36
C GLU A 543 0.95 -27.02 8.05
N THR A 544 -0.02 -26.33 7.43
CA THR A 544 -1.38 -26.20 7.98
C THR A 544 -2.39 -27.06 7.24
N ASN A 545 -2.04 -27.59 6.06
CA ASN A 545 -2.95 -28.37 5.22
C ASN A 545 -2.27 -29.57 4.53
N PRO A 546 -1.71 -30.55 5.28
CA PRO A 546 -0.96 -31.66 4.72
C PRO A 546 -1.78 -32.56 3.79
N LYS A 547 -3.11 -32.59 3.97
CA LYS A 547 -4.04 -33.36 3.13
C LYS A 547 -4.53 -32.60 1.91
N GLY A 548 -4.20 -31.30 1.76
CA GLY A 548 -4.68 -30.46 0.66
C GLY A 548 -6.20 -30.35 0.61
N ILE A 549 -6.85 -30.25 1.77
CA ILE A 549 -8.31 -30.09 1.85
C ILE A 549 -8.64 -28.64 1.50
N PRO A 550 -9.48 -28.38 0.48
CA PRO A 550 -9.82 -27.04 0.03
C PRO A 550 -10.25 -26.12 1.17
N GLY A 551 -9.63 -24.94 1.25
CA GLY A 551 -9.97 -23.93 2.24
C GLY A 551 -9.57 -24.24 3.69
N CYS A 552 -8.84 -25.32 3.95
CA CYS A 552 -8.33 -25.67 5.29
C CYS A 552 -6.88 -25.23 5.51
N GLY A 553 -6.41 -24.22 4.78
CA GLY A 553 -5.06 -23.66 4.89
C GLY A 553 -4.12 -24.10 3.78
N ARG A 554 -2.81 -23.96 4.02
CA ARG A 554 -1.77 -24.08 2.98
C ARG A 554 -0.77 -25.16 3.33
N ARG A 555 -0.24 -25.79 2.28
CA ARG A 555 0.96 -26.62 2.39
C ARG A 555 2.18 -25.76 2.67
N ALA A 556 3.09 -26.29 3.47
CA ALA A 556 4.41 -25.70 3.64
C ALA A 556 5.23 -25.87 2.34
N LEU A 557 6.09 -24.90 2.05
CA LEU A 557 7.04 -25.01 0.95
C LEU A 557 8.42 -25.44 1.48
N PRO A 558 9.07 -26.43 0.86
CA PRO A 558 10.40 -26.87 1.28
C PRO A 558 11.43 -25.73 1.33
N GLU A 559 11.38 -24.82 0.36
CA GLU A 559 12.28 -23.67 0.28
C GLU A 559 11.93 -22.52 1.24
N ALA A 560 10.72 -22.45 1.80
CA ALA A 560 10.30 -21.32 2.64
C ALA A 560 11.22 -21.12 3.85
N ARG A 561 11.65 -22.23 4.49
CA ARG A 561 12.58 -22.19 5.61
C ARG A 561 13.92 -21.56 5.21
N ARG A 562 14.48 -22.01 4.08
CA ARG A 562 15.75 -21.48 3.54
C ARG A 562 15.61 -20.00 3.17
N ASN A 563 14.46 -19.59 2.64
CA ASN A 563 14.21 -18.19 2.28
C ASN A 563 14.17 -17.27 3.53
N VAL A 564 13.56 -17.74 4.63
CA VAL A 564 13.57 -17.03 5.92
C VAL A 564 14.99 -16.92 6.48
N GLU A 565 15.75 -18.01 6.46
CA GLU A 565 17.16 -18.04 6.89
C GLU A 565 18.03 -17.07 6.07
N GLU A 566 17.94 -17.13 4.74
CA GLU A 566 18.73 -16.27 3.86
C GLU A 566 18.38 -14.79 4.04
N ALA A 567 17.11 -14.46 4.33
CA ALA A 567 16.70 -13.09 4.64
C ALA A 567 17.34 -12.58 5.93
N GLN A 568 17.47 -13.44 6.95
CA GLN A 568 18.18 -13.14 8.19
C GLN A 568 19.68 -12.91 7.93
N TYR A 569 20.34 -13.84 7.26
CA TYR A 569 21.78 -13.78 7.02
C TYR A 569 22.19 -12.54 6.22
N LYS A 570 21.39 -12.15 5.22
CA LYS A 570 21.65 -10.94 4.42
C LYS A 570 21.53 -9.65 5.23
N ARG A 571 20.73 -9.64 6.30
CA ARG A 571 20.67 -8.52 7.24
C ARG A 571 21.97 -8.44 8.04
N ASP A 572 22.37 -9.55 8.65
CA ASP A 572 23.53 -9.59 9.55
C ASP A 572 24.87 -9.34 8.81
N MET A 573 24.97 -9.68 7.52
CA MET A 573 26.11 -9.32 6.66
C MET A 573 26.30 -7.81 6.46
N LYS A 574 25.22 -7.00 6.53
CA LYS A 574 25.33 -5.53 6.47
C LYS A 574 25.79 -4.93 7.80
N ASP A 575 25.45 -5.56 8.92
CA ASP A 575 25.88 -5.14 10.26
C ASP A 575 27.40 -5.32 10.48
N GLY A 576 28.08 -6.16 9.66
CA GLY A 576 29.50 -6.46 9.77
C GLY A 576 30.38 -6.20 8.53
N GLY A 577 29.81 -5.98 7.34
CA GLY A 577 30.57 -6.04 6.08
C GLY A 577 31.03 -4.71 5.47
N LEU A 578 30.42 -3.58 5.82
CA LEU A 578 30.74 -2.26 5.24
C LEU A 578 31.74 -1.44 6.07
N ARG A 579 32.07 -1.85 7.29
CA ARG A 579 33.03 -1.13 8.15
C ARG A 579 34.51 -1.33 7.76
N ASN A 580 34.84 -2.32 6.93
CA ASN A 580 36.24 -2.69 6.66
C ASN A 580 36.68 -2.60 5.19
N LYS A 581 35.96 -1.92 4.29
CA LYS A 581 36.34 -1.86 2.86
C LYS A 581 36.19 -0.53 2.12
N ILE A 582 36.01 0.60 2.82
CA ILE A 582 36.05 1.94 2.18
C ILE A 582 37.03 2.89 2.89
N ILE A 583 37.82 2.40 3.85
CA ILE A 583 38.96 3.14 4.40
C ILE A 583 40.14 2.17 4.48
N ASN A 584 40.88 2.10 3.38
CA ASN A 584 42.24 1.60 3.16
C ASN A 584 42.30 1.00 1.75
N ASP A 585 42.63 1.83 0.78
CA ASP A 585 43.91 1.77 0.06
C ASP A 585 43.95 2.92 -0.97
N ASP A 586 44.99 3.75 -0.82
CA ASP A 586 45.47 4.90 -1.61
C ASP A 586 44.66 6.23 -1.64
#